data_AF-A0A4Z2BS96-F1
#
_entry.id   AF-A0A4Z2BS96-F1
#
_cell.length_a   1.000
_cell.length_b   1.000
_cell.length_c   1.000
_cell.angle_alpha   90.00
_cell.angle_beta   90.00
_cell.angle_gamma   90.00
#
_symmetry.space_group_name_H-M   'P 1'
#
loop_
_entity.id
_entity.type
_entity.pdbx_description
1 polymer ?
#
loop_
_entity_poly.entity_id
_entity_poly.type
_entity_poly.pdbx_seq_one_letter_code
_entity_poly.pdbx_strand_id
1 'polypeptide(L)'
;MQLFLRAQNTHTLEVTGQETVGEIKAHAESLEGLLAEDQVLLLNGCPLEDGVSLASCGVSEHCTLEVVGRLLGGKVHGSLARAGKVRGQTPKVDKQEKKKKKTGRAKRRIQYNRRFVNVVPTFGKKKGPNANS
;
A
#
# COMPACT_ATOMS: atom_id res chain seq x y z
N MET A 1 -44.16 -0.07 8.29
CA MET A 1 -43.24 0.33 9.36
C MET A 1 -42.48 1.54 8.89
N GLN A 2 -42.34 2.52 9.77
CA GLN A 2 -41.61 3.74 9.46
C GLN A 2 -40.12 3.55 9.76
N LEU A 3 -39.25 3.99 8.86
CA LEU A 3 -37.79 4.00 9.03
C LEU A 3 -37.25 5.42 8.84
N PHE A 4 -36.06 5.66 9.39
CA PHE A 4 -35.29 6.87 9.15
C PHE A 4 -34.06 6.54 8.29
N LEU A 5 -33.92 7.19 7.13
CA LEU A 5 -32.69 7.12 6.34
C LEU A 5 -31.83 8.33 6.66
N ARG A 6 -30.62 8.11 7.15
CA ARG A 6 -29.63 9.15 7.41
C ARG A 6 -28.59 9.14 6.29
N ALA A 7 -28.71 10.09 5.37
CA ALA A 7 -27.78 10.33 4.27
C ALA A 7 -27.13 11.73 4.44
N GLN A 8 -27.11 12.56 3.39
CA GLN A 8 -26.79 13.99 3.55
C GLN A 8 -27.89 14.69 4.34
N ASN A 9 -29.15 14.34 4.05
CA ASN A 9 -30.31 14.70 4.84
C ASN A 9 -30.93 13.46 5.49
N THR A 10 -31.78 13.70 6.50
CA THR A 10 -32.58 12.64 7.13
C THR A 10 -33.95 12.57 6.47
N HIS A 11 -34.33 11.39 5.99
CA HIS A 11 -35.64 11.13 5.36
C HIS A 11 -36.44 10.11 6.16
N THR A 12 -37.76 10.18 6.10
CA THR A 12 -38.66 9.16 6.64
C THR A 12 -39.19 8.29 5.52
N LEU A 13 -39.12 6.97 5.68
CA LEU A 13 -39.65 6.00 4.74
C LEU A 13 -40.71 5.12 5.36
N GLU A 14 -41.82 4.93 4.66
CA GLU A 14 -42.79 3.89 4.96
C GLU A 14 -42.49 2.66 4.12
N VAL A 15 -42.22 1.54 4.79
CA VAL A 15 -41.85 0.27 4.16
C VAL A 15 -42.63 -0.89 4.78
N THR A 16 -42.80 -1.98 4.04
CA THR A 16 -43.48 -3.20 4.52
C THR A 16 -42.55 -4.11 5.33
N GLY A 17 -41.24 -3.96 5.18
CA GLY A 17 -40.19 -4.79 5.77
C GLY A 17 -39.76 -5.97 4.90
N GLN A 18 -40.48 -6.23 3.81
CA GLN A 18 -40.12 -7.26 2.83
C GLN A 18 -39.23 -6.70 1.72
N GLU A 19 -39.09 -5.37 1.65
CA GLU A 19 -38.21 -4.71 0.70
C GLU A 19 -36.78 -5.19 0.88
N THR A 20 -36.07 -5.28 -0.23
CA THR A 20 -34.64 -5.61 -0.23
C THR A 20 -33.80 -4.39 0.08
N VAL A 21 -32.60 -4.61 0.59
CA VAL A 21 -31.61 -3.54 0.79
C VAL A 21 -31.32 -2.81 -0.53
N GLY A 22 -31.29 -3.52 -1.66
CA GLY A 22 -31.13 -2.92 -2.99
C GLY A 22 -32.26 -1.95 -3.36
N GLU A 23 -33.52 -2.27 -3.03
CA GLU A 23 -34.66 -1.37 -3.26
C GLU A 23 -34.56 -0.10 -2.41
N ILE A 24 -34.11 -0.22 -1.15
CA ILE A 24 -33.88 0.95 -0.28
C ILE A 24 -32.75 1.83 -0.81
N LYS A 25 -31.68 1.25 -1.36
CA LYS A 25 -30.62 2.02 -2.02
C LYS A 25 -31.12 2.77 -3.25
N ALA A 26 -31.95 2.13 -4.09
CA ALA A 26 -32.57 2.79 -5.24
C ALA A 26 -33.50 3.95 -4.81
N HIS A 27 -34.20 3.79 -3.68
CA HIS A 27 -35.00 4.88 -3.13
C HIS A 27 -34.13 6.03 -2.60
N ALA A 28 -33.05 5.72 -1.89
CA ALA A 28 -32.07 6.71 -1.45
C ALA A 28 -31.39 7.43 -2.63
N GLU A 29 -31.13 6.73 -3.75
CA GLU A 29 -30.61 7.34 -4.98
C GLU A 29 -31.58 8.39 -5.54
N SER A 30 -32.87 8.10 -5.55
CA SER A 30 -33.90 9.03 -6.02
C SER A 30 -34.01 10.29 -5.15
N LEU A 31 -33.70 10.19 -3.86
CA LEU A 31 -33.77 11.31 -2.90
C LEU A 31 -32.49 12.16 -2.85
N GLU A 32 -31.32 11.52 -2.93
CA GLU A 32 -30.02 12.14 -2.67
C GLU A 32 -29.11 12.24 -3.89
N GLY A 33 -29.48 11.60 -5.01
CA GLY A 33 -28.73 11.63 -6.27
C GLY A 33 -27.40 10.86 -6.24
N LEU A 34 -27.16 10.03 -5.23
CA LEU A 34 -26.01 9.12 -5.16
C LEU A 34 -26.38 7.77 -5.79
N LEU A 35 -25.65 7.31 -6.80
CA LEU A 35 -25.94 6.04 -7.49
C LEU A 35 -25.99 4.86 -6.50
N ALA A 36 -26.97 3.97 -6.61
CA ALA A 36 -27.14 2.84 -5.69
C ALA A 36 -25.89 1.94 -5.59
N GLU A 37 -25.12 1.80 -6.67
CA GLU A 37 -23.86 1.04 -6.70
C GLU A 37 -22.74 1.66 -5.86
N ASP A 38 -22.77 2.98 -5.69
CA ASP A 38 -21.84 3.75 -4.87
C ASP A 38 -22.32 3.88 -3.43
N GLN A 39 -23.51 3.37 -3.09
CA GLN A 39 -24.04 3.39 -1.73
C GLN A 39 -23.65 2.14 -0.94
N VAL A 40 -23.41 2.36 0.35
CA VAL A 40 -23.39 1.34 1.40
C VAL A 40 -24.46 1.70 2.42
N LEU A 41 -25.41 0.80 2.61
CA LEU A 41 -26.45 0.94 3.61
C LEU A 41 -25.99 0.23 4.89
N LEU A 42 -26.01 0.93 6.02
CA LEU A 42 -25.52 0.42 7.30
C LEU A 42 -26.66 0.36 8.32
N LEU A 43 -26.69 -0.71 9.11
CA LEU A 43 -27.47 -0.79 10.35
C LEU A 43 -26.49 -0.93 11.51
N ASN A 44 -26.50 0.01 12.46
CA ASN A 44 -25.57 0.03 13.61
C ASN A 44 -24.08 -0.08 13.20
N GLY A 45 -23.71 0.55 12.07
CA GLY A 45 -22.35 0.50 11.52
C GLY A 45 -22.00 -0.79 10.76
N CYS A 46 -22.92 -1.77 10.68
CA CYS A 46 -22.73 -2.99 9.91
C CYS A 46 -23.31 -2.84 8.50
N PRO A 47 -22.53 -3.08 7.42
CA PRO A 47 -23.03 -3.01 6.06
C PRO A 47 -24.01 -4.13 5.75
N LEU A 48 -25.08 -3.76 5.06
CA LEU A 48 -26.13 -4.67 4.60
C LEU A 48 -25.89 -5.06 3.13
N GLU A 49 -26.23 -6.30 2.80
CA GLU A 49 -26.11 -6.86 1.46
C GLU A 49 -27.39 -6.65 0.64
N ASP A 50 -27.24 -6.31 -0.65
CA ASP A 50 -28.35 -5.86 -1.50
C ASP A 50 -29.47 -6.89 -1.68
N GLY A 51 -29.14 -8.19 -1.65
CA GLY A 51 -30.09 -9.28 -1.90
C GLY A 51 -30.92 -9.71 -0.68
N VAL A 52 -30.73 -9.07 0.46
CA VAL A 52 -31.34 -9.47 1.75
C VAL A 52 -32.51 -8.54 2.06
N SER A 53 -33.59 -9.08 2.64
CA SER A 53 -34.75 -8.27 3.04
C SER A 53 -34.50 -7.55 4.36
N LEU A 54 -35.11 -6.37 4.54
CA LEU A 54 -34.96 -5.56 5.75
C LEU A 54 -35.28 -6.33 7.04
N ALA A 55 -36.37 -7.10 7.05
CA ALA A 55 -36.75 -7.92 8.20
C ALA A 55 -35.66 -8.94 8.58
N SER A 56 -34.99 -9.55 7.59
CA SER A 56 -33.92 -10.53 7.85
C SER A 56 -32.60 -9.88 8.27
N CYS A 57 -32.39 -8.61 7.95
CA CYS A 57 -31.29 -7.80 8.48
C CYS A 57 -31.52 -7.33 9.93
N GLY A 58 -32.68 -7.62 10.53
CA GLY A 58 -33.04 -7.16 11.88
C GLY A 58 -33.48 -5.70 11.92
N VAL A 59 -33.92 -5.13 10.80
CA VAL A 59 -34.49 -3.78 10.74
C VAL A 59 -35.91 -3.82 11.28
N SER A 60 -36.19 -3.01 12.30
CA SER A 60 -37.51 -2.87 12.92
C SER A 60 -38.08 -1.47 12.74
N GLU A 61 -39.32 -1.28 13.15
CA GLU A 61 -39.97 0.03 13.17
C GLU A 61 -39.13 1.07 13.93
N HIS A 62 -39.08 2.27 13.36
CA HIS A 62 -38.30 3.42 13.81
C HIS A 62 -36.77 3.21 13.81
N CYS A 63 -36.25 2.17 13.14
CA CYS A 63 -34.82 2.03 12.93
C CYS A 63 -34.27 3.16 12.04
N THR A 64 -33.02 3.54 12.31
CA THR A 64 -32.25 4.45 11.46
C THR A 64 -31.22 3.65 10.65
N LEU A 65 -31.26 3.78 9.34
CA LEU A 65 -30.24 3.24 8.43
C LEU A 65 -29.36 4.38 7.95
N GLU A 66 -28.04 4.14 7.92
CA GLU A 66 -27.09 5.13 7.43
C GLU A 66 -26.74 4.81 5.97
N VAL A 67 -26.88 5.81 5.10
CA VAL A 67 -26.46 5.72 3.70
C VAL A 67 -25.12 6.43 3.57
N VAL A 68 -24.07 5.68 3.28
CA VAL A 68 -22.74 6.26 3.06
C VAL A 68 -22.24 5.96 1.65
N GLY A 69 -21.53 6.90 1.05
CA GLY A 69 -20.86 6.69 -0.23
C GLY A 69 -19.60 5.84 -0.10
N ARG A 70 -19.35 4.96 -1.07
CA ARG A 70 -18.08 4.25 -1.20
C ARG A 70 -16.96 5.25 -1.48
N LEU A 71 -15.90 5.19 -0.69
CA LEU A 71 -14.67 5.91 -0.99
C LEU A 71 -13.91 5.14 -2.08
N LEU A 72 -13.99 5.60 -3.33
CA LEU A 72 -13.06 5.16 -4.38
C LEU A 72 -11.65 5.65 -4.02
N GLY A 73 -10.68 4.72 -4.02
CA GLY A 73 -9.36 4.87 -3.43
C GLY A 73 -8.68 6.24 -3.64
N GLY A 74 -8.20 6.81 -2.53
CA GLY A 74 -7.49 8.08 -2.53
C GLY A 74 -6.10 8.00 -3.16
N LYS A 75 -5.53 9.19 -3.43
CA LYS A 75 -4.21 9.41 -4.04
C LYS A 75 -3.13 8.64 -3.26
N VAL A 76 -2.54 7.60 -3.86
CA VAL A 76 -1.45 6.82 -3.26
C VAL A 76 -0.25 7.75 -3.01
N HIS A 77 0.08 7.99 -1.75
CA HIS A 77 1.20 8.86 -1.37
C HIS A 77 2.52 8.08 -1.45
N GLY A 78 3.30 8.35 -2.51
CA GLY A 78 4.56 7.64 -2.78
C GLY A 78 4.92 7.64 -4.26
N SER A 79 5.04 8.83 -4.86
CA SER A 79 5.32 8.94 -6.30
C SER A 79 6.67 8.29 -6.66
N LEU A 80 6.73 7.55 -7.76
CA LEU A 80 7.96 7.01 -8.35
C LEU A 80 8.84 8.08 -9.02
N ALA A 81 8.50 9.36 -8.89
CA ALA A 81 9.16 10.50 -9.53
C ALA A 81 10.67 10.63 -9.25
N ARG A 82 11.18 10.00 -8.19
CA ARG A 82 12.61 10.01 -7.83
C ARG A 82 13.36 8.73 -8.18
N ALA A 83 12.71 7.76 -8.84
CA ALA A 83 13.34 6.52 -9.24
C ALA A 83 14.54 6.80 -10.18
N GLY A 84 15.71 6.29 -9.83
CA GLY A 84 16.92 6.43 -10.66
C GLY A 84 17.60 7.80 -10.64
N LYS A 85 17.10 8.80 -9.89
CA LYS A 85 17.66 10.16 -9.85
C LYS A 85 19.17 10.17 -9.55
N VAL A 86 19.60 9.44 -8.51
CA VAL A 86 21.01 9.39 -8.11
C VAL A 86 21.86 8.71 -9.19
N ARG A 87 21.38 7.59 -9.76
CA ARG A 87 22.10 6.85 -10.81
C ARG A 87 22.31 7.69 -12.08
N GLY A 88 21.36 8.56 -12.43
CA GLY A 88 21.46 9.45 -13.58
C GLY A 88 22.34 10.68 -13.33
N GLN A 89 22.39 11.17 -12.08
CA GLN A 89 23.19 12.35 -11.71
C GLN A 89 24.66 12.03 -11.47
N THR A 90 24.99 10.80 -11.07
CA THR A 90 26.40 10.44 -10.85
C THR A 90 27.19 10.47 -12.15
N PRO A 91 28.35 11.17 -12.21
CA PRO A 91 29.18 11.21 -13.41
C PRO A 91 29.65 9.80 -13.77
N LYS A 92 29.62 9.47 -15.06
CA LYS A 92 30.05 8.16 -15.53
C LYS A 92 31.56 8.14 -15.68
N VAL A 93 32.25 7.60 -14.68
CA VAL A 93 33.70 7.42 -14.72
C VAL A 93 34.04 6.18 -15.54
N ASP A 94 34.79 6.36 -16.62
CA ASP A 94 35.27 5.26 -17.46
C ASP A 94 36.24 4.36 -16.73
N LYS A 95 36.21 3.07 -17.08
CA LYS A 95 37.13 2.10 -16.51
C LYS A 95 38.51 2.29 -17.14
N GLN A 96 39.48 2.69 -16.33
CA GLN A 96 40.88 2.69 -16.72
C GLN A 96 41.36 1.27 -17.01
N GLU A 97 42.15 1.10 -18.08
CA GLU A 97 42.78 -0.17 -18.38
C GLU A 97 43.85 -0.48 -17.31
N LYS A 98 43.74 -1.64 -16.68
CA LYS A 98 44.69 -2.13 -15.68
C LYS A 98 45.24 -3.47 -16.12
N LYS A 99 46.51 -3.72 -15.82
CA LYS A 99 47.16 -5.00 -16.10
C LYS A 99 46.31 -6.16 -15.58
N LYS A 100 46.05 -7.15 -16.45
CA LYS A 100 45.26 -8.35 -16.10
C LYS A 100 45.88 -9.03 -14.89
N LYS A 101 45.07 -9.24 -13.84
CA LYS A 101 45.48 -9.94 -12.63
C LYS A 101 45.72 -11.41 -12.95
N LYS A 102 46.84 -11.97 -12.48
CA LYS A 102 47.07 -13.43 -12.56
C LYS A 102 45.99 -14.17 -11.77
N THR A 103 45.65 -15.38 -12.19
CA THR A 103 44.61 -16.24 -11.59
C THR A 103 45.20 -17.58 -11.14
N GLY A 104 44.40 -18.42 -10.48
CA GLY A 104 44.77 -19.78 -10.07
C GLY A 104 45.99 -19.84 -9.13
N ARG A 105 46.82 -20.87 -9.32
CA ARG A 105 48.01 -21.15 -8.51
C ARG A 105 48.99 -19.98 -8.47
N ALA A 106 49.18 -19.30 -9.60
CA ALA A 106 50.07 -18.13 -9.69
C ALA A 106 49.58 -16.99 -8.77
N LYS A 107 48.27 -16.71 -8.73
CA LYS A 107 47.70 -15.71 -7.81
C LYS A 107 47.88 -16.09 -6.35
N ARG A 108 47.68 -17.38 -6.02
CA ARG A 108 47.84 -17.89 -4.64
C ARG A 108 49.28 -17.78 -4.15
N ARG A 109 50.26 -18.09 -5.01
CA ARG A 109 51.69 -17.93 -4.70
C ARG A 109 52.05 -16.46 -4.41
N ILE A 110 51.60 -15.53 -5.25
CA ILE A 110 51.80 -14.08 -5.04
C ILE A 110 51.18 -13.63 -3.70
N GLN A 111 49.97 -14.11 -3.39
CA GLN A 111 49.28 -13.77 -2.15
C GLN A 111 50.00 -14.32 -0.90
N TYR A 112 50.51 -15.54 -0.96
CA TYR A 112 51.29 -16.15 0.12
C TYR A 112 52.57 -15.36 0.38
N ASN A 113 53.35 -15.09 -0.67
CA ASN A 113 54.59 -14.31 -0.55
C ASN A 113 54.30 -12.92 0.05
N ARG A 114 53.25 -12.23 -0.41
CA ARG A 114 52.87 -10.91 0.12
C ARG A 114 52.42 -10.92 1.59
N ARG A 115 51.85 -12.02 2.08
CA ARG A 115 51.27 -12.10 3.44
C ARG A 115 52.21 -12.69 4.48
N PHE A 116 53.14 -13.55 4.08
CA PHE A 116 53.93 -14.34 5.02
C PHE A 116 55.43 -14.21 4.78
N VAL A 117 55.89 -14.19 3.53
CA VAL A 117 57.32 -14.17 3.22
C VAL A 117 57.88 -12.76 3.25
N ASN A 118 57.20 -11.81 2.61
CA ASN A 118 57.68 -10.44 2.45
C ASN A 118 57.24 -9.52 3.59
N VAL A 119 56.49 -10.01 4.57
CA VAL A 119 56.02 -9.21 5.71
C VAL A 119 57.11 -9.20 6.77
N VAL A 120 57.70 -8.03 7.01
CA VAL A 120 58.60 -7.80 8.15
C VAL A 120 57.74 -7.38 9.36
N PRO A 121 57.87 -8.04 10.53
CA PRO A 121 57.17 -7.61 11.74
C PRO A 121 57.67 -6.24 12.18
N THR A 122 56.83 -5.22 12.07
CA THR A 122 57.08 -3.89 12.62
C THR A 122 56.40 -3.73 13.97
N PHE A 123 57.00 -2.98 14.88
CA PHE A 123 56.37 -2.63 16.15
C PHE A 123 55.13 -1.73 15.92
N GLY A 124 54.07 -1.94 16.71
CA GLY A 124 52.82 -1.19 16.61
C GLY A 124 51.68 -1.91 15.88
N LYS A 125 50.61 -1.17 15.57
CA LYS A 125 49.38 -1.75 14.98
C LYS A 125 49.63 -2.17 13.53
N LYS A 126 49.36 -3.44 13.21
CA LYS A 126 49.49 -3.98 11.85
C LYS A 126 48.63 -3.18 10.87
N LYS A 127 49.25 -2.61 9.82
CA LYS A 127 48.53 -1.94 8.72
C LYS A 127 47.76 -2.96 7.87
N GLY A 128 46.54 -2.59 7.49
CA GLY A 128 45.69 -3.42 6.63
C GLY A 128 46.13 -3.38 5.16
N PRO A 129 45.78 -4.40 4.36
CA PRO A 129 46.22 -4.52 2.96
C PRO A 129 45.62 -3.48 1.99
N ASN A 130 44.63 -2.69 2.42
CA ASN A 130 44.00 -1.59 1.69
C ASN A 130 44.07 -0.27 2.49
N ALA A 131 45.08 -0.11 3.36
CA ALA A 131 45.32 1.18 4.00
C ALA A 131 45.81 2.18 2.93
N ASN A 132 45.19 3.36 2.89
CA ASN A 132 45.56 4.44 1.95
C ASN A 132 46.63 5.39 2.53
N SER A 133 47.16 5.07 3.71
CA SER A 133 48.12 5.87 4.50
C SER A 133 49.44 5.15 4.72
#